data_AF-A0A963BBF4-F1
#
_entry.id   AF-A0A963BBF4-F1
#
_cell.length_a   1.000
_cell.length_b   1.000
_cell.length_c   1.000
_cell.angle_alpha   90.00
_cell.angle_beta   90.00
_cell.angle_gamma   90.00
#
_symmetry.space_group_name_H-M   'P 1'
#
loop_
_entity.id
_entity.type
_entity.pdbx_description
1 polymer ?
#
loop_
_entity_poly.entity_id
_entity_poly.type
_entity_poly.pdbx_seq_one_letter_code
_entity_poly.pdbx_strand_id
1 'polypeptide(L)'
;VAVLFLDLDDFKKINDTLGHQVGDEVLKLSAKRIKALLRKDDTVARLGGDEFVILLDRLERPEDASLVARKVLATLKQPFKISNRDLYIGVSIGISIFPQDGEDSDTLVRNADVSMYRAKQLGKNYFQFYTEALSQKANDKMELESDLRLALEGRQLQLFYQPQVSLGDDRIVGAEALLRWQHPDHGLISAAKFIRLAEETGLILPIGEWVLREACRQAS
;
A
#
# COMPACT_ATOMS: atom_id res chain seq x y z
N VAL A 1 8.52 20.52 -13.53
CA VAL A 1 9.25 19.26 -13.25
C VAL A 1 8.29 18.30 -12.59
N ALA A 2 8.42 16.99 -12.80
CA ALA A 2 7.68 15.99 -12.03
C ALA A 2 8.63 14.97 -11.44
N VAL A 3 8.28 14.46 -10.26
CA VAL A 3 8.90 13.31 -9.63
C VAL A 3 7.93 12.14 -9.73
N LEU A 4 8.39 11.05 -10.33
CA LEU A 4 7.67 9.78 -10.33
C LEU A 4 8.40 8.82 -9.40
N PHE A 5 7.69 8.28 -8.42
CA PHE A 5 8.19 7.23 -7.54
C PHE A 5 7.61 5.89 -8.00
N LEU A 6 8.46 4.89 -8.20
CA LEU A 6 8.11 3.60 -8.76
C LEU A 6 8.52 2.50 -7.80
N ASP A 7 7.67 1.49 -7.65
CA ASP A 7 7.96 0.28 -6.89
C ASP A 7 7.51 -0.94 -7.68
N LEU A 8 8.36 -1.96 -7.74
CA LEU A 8 8.05 -3.18 -8.49
C LEU A 8 7.14 -4.10 -7.66
N ASP A 9 5.93 -4.31 -8.16
CA ASP A 9 4.91 -5.03 -7.43
C ASP A 9 5.31 -6.47 -7.11
N ASP A 10 5.23 -6.84 -5.82
CA ASP A 10 5.52 -8.19 -5.33
C ASP A 10 6.96 -8.68 -5.63
N PHE A 11 7.92 -7.78 -5.78
CA PHE A 11 9.33 -8.13 -6.03
C PHE A 11 9.91 -9.08 -4.98
N LYS A 12 9.56 -8.90 -3.70
CA LYS A 12 9.98 -9.81 -2.63
C LYS A 12 9.58 -11.27 -2.91
N LYS A 13 8.39 -11.51 -3.49
CA LYS A 13 7.93 -12.86 -3.85
C LYS A 13 8.83 -13.50 -4.90
N ILE A 14 9.38 -12.71 -5.83
CA ILE A 14 10.36 -13.20 -6.81
C ILE A 14 11.64 -13.63 -6.09
N ASN A 15 12.16 -12.81 -5.18
CA ASN A 15 13.35 -13.18 -4.39
C ASN A 15 13.12 -14.45 -3.57
N ASP A 16 11.99 -14.53 -2.87
CA ASP A 16 11.66 -15.65 -1.99
C ASP A 16 11.44 -16.96 -2.78
N THR A 17 10.92 -16.88 -4.01
CA THR A 17 10.57 -18.06 -4.83
C THR A 17 11.69 -18.49 -5.79
N LEU A 18 12.43 -17.53 -6.36
CA LEU A 18 13.37 -17.76 -7.45
C LEU A 18 14.82 -17.37 -7.09
N GLY A 19 15.05 -16.80 -5.91
CA GLY A 19 16.35 -16.40 -5.40
C GLY A 19 16.79 -15.00 -5.85
N HIS A 20 17.67 -14.40 -5.05
CA HIS A 20 18.17 -13.03 -5.26
C HIS A 20 18.86 -12.81 -6.61
N GLN A 21 19.51 -13.83 -7.18
CA GLN A 21 20.16 -13.70 -8.49
C GLN A 21 19.15 -13.40 -9.60
N VAL A 22 17.94 -14.00 -9.54
CA VAL A 22 16.87 -13.70 -10.49
C VAL A 22 16.29 -12.31 -10.24
N GLY A 23 16.13 -11.93 -8.96
CA GLY A 23 15.72 -10.58 -8.57
C GLY A 23 16.65 -9.49 -9.12
N ASP A 24 17.96 -9.69 -9.02
CA ASP A 24 18.96 -8.76 -9.54
C ASP A 24 18.85 -8.58 -11.07
N GLU A 25 18.59 -9.66 -11.80
CA GLU A 25 18.38 -9.57 -13.26
C GLU A 25 17.08 -8.83 -13.60
N VAL A 26 16.00 -9.03 -12.83
CA VAL A 26 14.76 -8.24 -12.97
C VAL A 26 15.03 -6.76 -12.75
N LEU A 27 15.81 -6.39 -11.72
CA LEU A 27 16.16 -5.00 -11.42
C LEU A 27 16.99 -4.37 -12.56
N LYS A 28 18.01 -5.08 -13.05
CA LYS A 28 18.84 -4.60 -14.18
C LYS A 28 18.03 -4.39 -15.45
N LEU A 29 17.15 -5.35 -15.78
CA LEU A 29 16.29 -5.25 -16.97
C LEU A 29 15.25 -4.14 -16.82
N SER A 30 14.70 -3.94 -15.61
CA SER A 30 13.76 -2.86 -15.32
C SER A 30 14.43 -1.50 -15.49
N ALA A 31 15.62 -1.32 -14.92
CA ALA A 31 16.42 -0.11 -15.09
C ALA A 31 16.72 0.17 -16.58
N LYS A 32 17.10 -0.86 -17.35
CA LYS A 32 17.35 -0.74 -18.79
C LYS A 32 16.10 -0.33 -19.57
N ARG A 33 14.97 -0.95 -19.27
CA ARG A 33 13.67 -0.66 -19.90
C ARG A 33 13.21 0.76 -19.59
N ILE A 34 13.27 1.18 -18.33
CA ILE A 34 12.90 2.54 -17.91
C ILE A 34 13.81 3.55 -18.61
N LYS A 35 15.13 3.37 -18.54
CA LYS A 35 16.10 4.29 -19.15
C LYS A 35 15.91 4.47 -20.66
N ALA A 36 15.47 3.42 -21.37
CA ALA A 36 15.21 3.48 -22.80
C ALA A 36 13.95 4.30 -23.17
N LEU A 37 13.04 4.54 -22.23
CA LEU A 37 11.82 5.34 -22.44
C LEU A 37 12.05 6.84 -22.24
N LEU A 38 13.09 7.18 -21.49
CA LEU A 38 13.34 8.54 -21.01
C LEU A 38 14.15 9.34 -22.01
N ARG A 39 13.90 10.65 -22.04
CA ARG A 39 14.69 11.59 -22.84
C ARG A 39 16.05 11.80 -22.19
N LYS A 40 16.97 12.43 -22.92
CA LYS A 40 18.32 12.73 -22.41
C LYS A 40 18.32 13.64 -21.18
N ASP A 41 17.34 14.54 -21.09
CA ASP A 41 17.20 15.51 -19.99
C ASP A 41 16.45 14.92 -18.78
N ASP A 42 15.76 13.78 -18.97
CA ASP A 42 15.09 13.07 -17.89
C ASP A 42 16.12 12.22 -17.11
N THR A 43 15.90 12.07 -15.81
CA THR A 43 16.79 11.29 -14.94
C THR A 43 16.05 10.11 -14.34
N VAL A 44 16.72 8.95 -14.25
CA VAL A 44 16.25 7.80 -13.47
C VAL A 44 17.32 7.39 -12.46
N ALA A 45 16.89 7.15 -11.22
CA ALA A 45 17.71 6.63 -10.13
C ALA A 45 17.01 5.44 -9.47
N ARG A 46 17.80 4.56 -8.84
CA ARG A 46 17.30 3.52 -7.93
C ARG A 46 17.62 3.98 -6.51
N LEU A 47 16.60 4.14 -5.66
CA LEU A 47 16.80 4.60 -4.28
C LEU A 47 17.26 3.47 -3.35
N GLY A 48 16.79 2.26 -3.60
CA GLY A 48 17.07 1.08 -2.79
C GLY A 48 16.07 -0.02 -3.12
N GLY A 49 16.37 -1.26 -2.74
CA GLY A 49 15.44 -2.38 -2.96
C GLY A 49 14.93 -2.45 -4.40
N ASP A 50 13.61 -2.43 -4.56
CA ASP A 50 12.84 -2.42 -5.80
C ASP A 50 12.31 -1.05 -6.22
N GLU A 51 12.79 0.01 -5.57
CA GLU A 51 12.30 1.38 -5.75
C GLU A 51 13.15 2.18 -6.75
N PHE A 52 12.46 2.84 -7.68
CA PHE A 52 13.06 3.75 -8.66
C PHE A 52 12.41 5.13 -8.57
N VAL A 53 13.19 6.16 -8.85
CA VAL A 53 12.68 7.52 -9.02
C VAL A 53 13.02 8.03 -10.40
N ILE A 54 12.05 8.63 -11.06
CA ILE A 54 12.23 9.33 -12.33
C ILE A 54 11.97 10.82 -12.10
N LEU A 55 12.91 11.65 -12.52
CA LEU A 55 12.77 13.09 -12.59
C LEU A 55 12.50 13.48 -14.05
N LEU A 56 11.32 14.04 -14.31
CA LEU A 56 10.96 14.58 -15.61
C LEU A 56 11.21 16.08 -15.62
N ASP A 57 12.18 16.49 -16.45
CA ASP A 57 12.51 17.89 -16.62
C ASP A 57 11.65 18.51 -17.74
N ARG A 58 11.42 19.83 -17.66
CA ARG A 58 10.73 20.63 -18.69
C ARG A 58 9.39 20.06 -19.19
N LEU A 59 8.48 19.76 -18.26
CA LEU A 59 7.10 19.45 -18.60
C LEU A 59 6.41 20.68 -19.18
N GLU A 60 5.70 20.53 -20.30
CA GLU A 60 4.82 21.59 -20.82
C GLU A 60 3.51 21.60 -20.04
N ARG A 61 3.00 20.40 -19.68
CA ARG A 61 1.80 20.24 -18.86
C ARG A 61 1.89 19.03 -17.91
N PRO A 62 1.13 19.01 -16.80
CA PRO A 62 1.10 17.87 -15.88
C PRO A 62 0.74 16.53 -16.56
N GLU A 63 -0.07 16.55 -17.62
CA GLU A 63 -0.47 15.35 -18.35
C GLU A 63 0.71 14.64 -19.02
N ASP A 64 1.81 15.34 -19.32
CA ASP A 64 3.01 14.75 -19.91
C ASP A 64 3.63 13.72 -18.94
N ALA A 65 3.56 13.96 -17.63
CA ALA A 65 4.01 13.01 -16.62
C ALA A 65 3.17 11.72 -16.65
N SER A 66 1.84 11.86 -16.83
CA SER A 66 0.95 10.71 -16.96
C SER A 66 1.23 9.88 -18.22
N LEU A 67 1.69 10.52 -19.31
CA LEU A 67 2.08 9.83 -20.52
C LEU A 67 3.33 8.97 -20.30
N VAL A 68 4.33 9.50 -19.59
CA VAL A 68 5.53 8.74 -19.22
C VAL A 68 5.17 7.58 -18.29
N ALA A 69 4.36 7.82 -17.25
CA ALA A 69 3.90 6.77 -16.34
C ALA A 69 3.19 5.63 -17.09
N ARG A 70 2.30 5.96 -18.04
CA ARG A 70 1.63 4.95 -18.89
C ARG A 70 2.62 4.15 -19.75
N LYS A 71 3.65 4.80 -20.31
CA LYS A 71 4.71 4.10 -21.07
C LYS A 71 5.49 3.15 -20.17
N VAL A 72 5.89 3.59 -18.98
CA VAL A 72 6.60 2.76 -18.00
C VAL A 72 5.77 1.53 -17.64
N LEU A 73 4.50 1.72 -17.27
CA LEU A 73 3.56 0.63 -16.98
C LEU A 73 3.49 -0.38 -18.13
N ALA A 74 3.27 0.10 -19.36
CA ALA A 74 3.16 -0.75 -20.54
C ALA A 74 4.45 -1.54 -20.84
N THR A 75 5.62 -0.91 -20.62
CA THR A 75 6.92 -1.53 -20.87
C THR A 75 7.32 -2.54 -19.80
N LEU A 76 7.06 -2.25 -18.51
CA LEU A 76 7.36 -3.19 -17.44
C LEU A 76 6.36 -4.36 -17.40
N LYS A 77 5.14 -4.18 -17.92
CA LYS A 77 4.18 -5.28 -18.10
C LYS A 77 4.62 -6.35 -19.10
N GLN A 78 5.58 -6.06 -19.98
CA GLN A 78 6.12 -7.06 -20.92
C GLN A 78 6.93 -8.14 -20.17
N PRO A 79 6.92 -9.40 -20.63
CA PRO A 79 7.64 -10.47 -19.94
C PRO A 79 9.15 -10.21 -19.89
N PHE A 80 9.76 -10.49 -18.73
CA PHE A 80 11.20 -10.53 -18.52
C PHE A 80 11.71 -11.93 -18.83
N LYS A 81 12.50 -12.06 -19.91
CA LYS A 81 13.10 -13.32 -20.33
C LYS A 81 14.36 -13.58 -19.50
N ILE A 82 14.26 -14.41 -18.48
CA ILE A 82 15.37 -14.74 -17.57
C ILE A 82 15.46 -16.26 -17.45
N SER A 83 16.65 -16.82 -17.70
CA SER A 83 16.93 -18.26 -17.56
C SER A 83 15.89 -19.18 -18.25
N ASN A 84 15.52 -18.82 -19.49
CA ASN A 84 14.55 -19.53 -20.32
C ASN A 84 13.10 -19.56 -19.77
N ARG A 85 12.74 -18.59 -18.93
CA ARG A 85 11.39 -18.39 -18.40
C ARG A 85 10.93 -16.95 -18.68
N ASP A 86 9.63 -16.79 -18.83
CA ASP A 86 8.98 -15.49 -18.89
C ASP A 86 8.47 -15.12 -17.48
N LEU A 87 9.00 -14.03 -16.93
CA LEU A 87 8.54 -13.47 -15.65
C LEU A 87 7.72 -12.21 -15.89
N TYR A 88 6.62 -12.07 -15.15
CA TYR A 88 5.75 -10.90 -15.21
C TYR A 88 5.79 -10.19 -13.86
N ILE A 89 5.97 -8.88 -13.90
CA ILE A 89 5.99 -8.02 -12.72
C ILE A 89 5.22 -6.75 -13.03
N GLY A 90 4.43 -6.30 -12.05
CA GLY A 90 3.75 -5.00 -12.12
C GLY A 90 4.68 -3.88 -11.65
N VAL A 91 4.21 -2.64 -11.81
CA VAL A 91 4.83 -1.48 -11.17
C VAL A 91 3.73 -0.56 -10.65
N SER A 92 3.84 -0.14 -9.41
CA SER A 92 3.01 0.92 -8.85
C SER A 92 3.77 2.25 -8.93
N ILE A 93 3.10 3.30 -9.41
CA ILE A 93 3.73 4.60 -9.66
C ILE A 93 2.98 5.72 -8.94
N GLY A 94 3.70 6.57 -8.23
CA GLY A 94 3.18 7.81 -7.67
C GLY A 94 3.81 9.02 -8.37
N ILE A 95 3.04 10.08 -8.56
CA ILE A 95 3.48 11.27 -9.32
C ILE A 95 3.26 12.51 -8.46
N SER A 96 4.29 13.34 -8.31
CA SER A 96 4.19 14.70 -7.76
C SER A 96 4.74 15.72 -8.77
N ILE A 97 4.12 16.90 -8.83
CA ILE A 97 4.39 17.97 -9.77
C ILE A 97 4.92 19.20 -9.02
N PHE A 98 6.08 19.70 -9.44
CA PHE A 98 6.59 20.98 -8.97
C PHE A 98 5.97 22.15 -9.77
N PRO A 99 5.56 23.26 -9.10
CA PRO A 99 5.59 23.49 -7.65
C PRO A 99 4.31 23.08 -6.89
N GLN A 100 3.29 22.59 -7.58
CA GLN A 100 1.94 22.37 -7.03
C GLN A 100 1.91 21.41 -5.83
N ASP A 101 2.73 20.37 -5.88
CA ASP A 101 2.77 19.28 -4.92
C ASP A 101 3.99 19.38 -3.99
N GLY A 102 4.72 20.50 -4.00
CA GLY A 102 5.91 20.73 -3.18
C GLY A 102 6.92 21.66 -3.86
N GLU A 103 7.58 22.50 -3.05
CA GLU A 103 8.57 23.47 -3.53
C GLU A 103 10.03 23.00 -3.35
N ASP A 104 10.24 21.89 -2.63
CA ASP A 104 11.55 21.29 -2.38
C ASP A 104 11.60 19.80 -2.76
N SER A 105 12.81 19.25 -2.90
CA SER A 105 13.03 17.87 -3.34
C SER A 105 12.44 16.84 -2.39
N ASP A 106 12.56 17.06 -1.08
CA ASP A 106 12.19 16.08 -0.08
C ASP A 106 10.67 15.96 -0.01
N THR A 107 9.97 17.10 -0.06
CA THR A 107 8.51 17.16 -0.13
C THR A 107 7.98 16.48 -1.40
N LEU A 108 8.58 16.75 -2.57
CA LEU A 108 8.13 16.14 -3.83
C LEU A 108 8.34 14.62 -3.84
N VAL A 109 9.48 14.13 -3.37
CA VAL A 109 9.75 12.68 -3.27
C VAL A 109 8.79 12.02 -2.30
N ARG A 110 8.57 12.61 -1.12
CA ARG A 110 7.60 12.11 -0.13
C ARG A 110 6.19 12.05 -0.68
N ASN A 111 5.75 13.10 -1.39
CA ASN A 111 4.39 13.16 -1.95
C ASN A 111 4.20 12.18 -3.13
N ALA A 112 5.25 11.95 -3.93
CA ALA A 112 5.24 10.90 -4.93
C ALA A 112 5.19 9.50 -4.29
N ASP A 113 5.94 9.25 -3.22
CA ASP A 113 5.90 7.98 -2.48
C ASP A 113 4.50 7.68 -1.88
N VAL A 114 3.88 8.66 -1.20
CA VAL A 114 2.50 8.55 -0.69
C VAL A 114 1.52 8.16 -1.80
N SER A 115 1.68 8.75 -2.99
CA SER A 115 0.84 8.46 -4.15
C SER A 115 1.10 7.06 -4.71
N MET A 116 2.35 6.61 -4.73
CA MET A 116 2.74 5.26 -5.15
C MET A 116 2.11 4.22 -4.22
N TYR A 117 2.18 4.45 -2.92
CA TYR A 117 1.56 3.58 -1.94
C TYR A 117 0.03 3.52 -2.12
N ARG A 118 -0.60 4.65 -2.48
CA ARG A 118 -2.01 4.65 -2.85
C ARG A 118 -2.29 3.80 -4.10
N ALA A 119 -1.44 3.86 -5.12
CA ALA A 119 -1.57 3.02 -6.31
C ALA A 119 -1.53 1.53 -5.95
N LYS A 120 -0.67 1.12 -5.01
CA LYS A 120 -0.67 -0.26 -4.46
C LYS A 120 -2.01 -0.65 -3.84
N GLN A 121 -2.58 0.24 -3.02
CA GLN A 121 -3.87 -0.02 -2.35
C GLN A 121 -5.07 -0.12 -3.30
N LEU A 122 -5.00 0.55 -4.45
CA LEU A 122 -6.03 0.56 -5.49
C LEU A 122 -5.97 -0.65 -6.43
N GLY A 123 -5.00 -1.57 -6.22
CA GLY A 123 -4.91 -2.82 -6.96
C GLY A 123 -3.59 -3.06 -7.67
N LYS A 124 -2.56 -2.23 -7.42
CA LYS A 124 -1.22 -2.32 -8.03
C LYS A 124 -1.23 -2.11 -9.55
N ASN A 125 -0.07 -2.15 -10.20
CA ASN A 125 0.08 -2.00 -11.65
C ASN A 125 -0.67 -0.78 -12.23
N TYR A 126 -0.59 0.35 -11.54
CA TYR A 126 -1.30 1.59 -11.86
C TYR A 126 -0.46 2.80 -11.45
N PHE A 127 -0.87 4.00 -11.85
CA PHE A 127 -0.24 5.24 -11.40
C PHE A 127 -1.25 6.16 -10.71
N GLN A 128 -0.78 6.95 -9.75
CA GLN A 128 -1.61 7.90 -9.02
C GLN A 128 -0.90 9.25 -8.92
N PHE A 129 -1.64 10.32 -9.20
CA PHE A 129 -1.17 11.67 -8.90
C PHE A 129 -1.36 11.98 -7.42
N TYR A 130 -0.43 12.77 -6.89
CA TYR A 130 -0.55 13.38 -5.59
C TYR A 130 -1.78 14.29 -5.52
N THR A 131 -2.41 14.26 -4.36
CA THR A 131 -3.39 15.26 -3.93
C THR A 131 -3.21 15.44 -2.43
N GLU A 132 -3.49 16.61 -1.89
CA GLU A 132 -3.40 16.88 -0.45
C GLU A 132 -4.25 15.89 0.38
N ALA A 133 -5.42 15.51 -0.14
CA ALA A 133 -6.29 14.50 0.46
C ALA A 133 -5.64 13.11 0.58
N LEU A 134 -4.64 12.78 -0.25
CA LEU A 134 -3.86 11.54 -0.12
C LEU A 134 -2.87 11.62 1.04
N SER A 135 -2.19 12.75 1.23
CA SER A 135 -1.32 12.95 2.41
C SER A 135 -2.12 12.84 3.70
N GLN A 136 -3.29 13.47 3.76
CA GLN A 136 -4.12 13.41 4.97
C GLN A 136 -4.54 11.97 5.28
N LYS A 137 -5.01 11.21 4.29
CA LYS A 137 -5.33 9.78 4.46
C LYS A 137 -4.13 8.93 4.87
N ALA A 138 -2.92 9.25 4.41
CA ALA A 138 -1.73 8.52 4.79
C ALA A 138 -1.36 8.81 6.26
N ASN A 139 -1.45 10.06 6.69
CA ASN A 139 -1.24 10.45 8.08
C ASN A 139 -2.30 9.82 9.00
N ASP A 140 -3.59 9.94 8.67
CA ASP A 140 -4.69 9.33 9.42
C ASP A 140 -4.48 7.81 9.59
N LYS A 141 -3.95 7.15 8.56
CA LYS A 141 -3.67 5.71 8.60
C LYS A 141 -2.50 5.38 9.54
N MET A 142 -1.43 6.18 9.52
CA MET A 142 -0.28 5.99 10.41
C MET A 142 -0.65 6.22 11.87
N GLU A 143 -1.43 7.27 12.15
CA GLU A 143 -1.97 7.55 13.48
C GLU A 143 -2.85 6.38 13.96
N LEU A 144 -3.79 5.94 13.12
CA LEU A 144 -4.66 4.81 13.43
C LEU A 144 -3.88 3.50 13.66
N GLU A 145 -2.76 3.27 12.97
CA GLU A 145 -1.89 2.11 13.22
C GLU A 145 -1.23 2.19 14.58
N SER A 146 -0.63 3.35 14.89
CA SER A 146 0.00 3.61 16.19
C SER A 146 -1.01 3.40 17.31
N ASP A 147 -2.20 3.97 17.17
CA ASP A 147 -3.25 3.87 18.17
C ASP A 147 -3.79 2.44 18.28
N LEU A 148 -3.88 1.68 17.19
CA LEU A 148 -4.31 0.28 17.23
C LEU A 148 -3.29 -0.62 17.95
N ARG A 149 -1.99 -0.33 17.84
CA ARG A 149 -0.95 -1.03 18.63
C ARG A 149 -1.14 -0.76 20.11
N LEU A 150 -1.36 0.50 20.49
CA LEU A 150 -1.64 0.90 21.86
C LEU A 150 -2.96 0.30 22.38
N ALA A 151 -3.96 0.15 21.52
CA ALA A 151 -5.27 -0.40 21.88
C ALA A 151 -5.19 -1.86 22.35
N LEU A 152 -4.31 -2.65 21.74
CA LEU A 152 -4.06 -4.04 22.09
C LEU A 152 -3.44 -4.16 23.50
N GLU A 153 -2.53 -3.25 23.86
CA GLU A 153 -1.90 -3.21 25.19
C GLU A 153 -2.80 -2.56 26.25
N GLY A 154 -3.57 -1.54 25.86
CA GLY A 154 -4.32 -0.63 26.73
C GLY A 154 -5.75 -1.04 27.07
N ARG A 155 -6.18 -2.27 26.77
CA ARG A 155 -7.57 -2.77 26.98
C ARG A 155 -8.65 -1.90 26.31
N GLN A 156 -8.35 -1.36 25.14
CA GLN A 156 -9.31 -0.54 24.38
C GLN A 156 -10.17 -1.38 23.43
N LEU A 157 -9.81 -2.65 23.20
CA LEU A 157 -10.60 -3.59 22.43
C LEU A 157 -11.70 -4.22 23.29
N GLN A 158 -12.89 -4.40 22.71
CA GLN A 158 -14.06 -4.97 23.37
C GLN A 158 -14.86 -5.86 22.41
N LEU A 159 -15.61 -6.82 22.95
CA LEU A 159 -16.52 -7.66 22.17
C LEU A 159 -17.96 -7.24 22.44
N PHE A 160 -18.70 -6.99 21.37
CA PHE A 160 -20.15 -6.83 21.38
C PHE A 160 -20.77 -8.13 20.87
N TYR A 161 -21.98 -8.45 21.30
CA TYR A 161 -22.63 -9.71 20.94
C TYR A 161 -23.94 -9.46 20.22
N GLN A 162 -24.05 -9.97 19.00
CA GLN A 162 -25.29 -9.93 18.23
C GLN A 162 -26.00 -11.29 18.33
N PRO A 163 -27.24 -11.35 18.85
CA PRO A 163 -27.95 -12.62 19.01
C PRO A 163 -28.32 -13.21 17.65
N GLN A 164 -28.24 -14.53 17.55
CA GLN A 164 -28.72 -15.32 16.42
C GLN A 164 -30.03 -15.99 16.83
N VAL A 165 -31.06 -15.86 16.00
CA VAL A 165 -32.44 -16.29 16.31
C VAL A 165 -32.87 -17.38 15.33
N SER A 166 -33.48 -18.44 15.86
CA SER A 166 -34.13 -19.50 15.09
C SER A 166 -35.43 -18.97 14.47
N LEU A 167 -35.56 -19.07 13.14
CA LEU A 167 -36.78 -18.63 12.42
C LEU A 167 -37.99 -19.55 12.66
N GLY A 168 -37.79 -20.74 13.23
CA GLY A 168 -38.87 -21.70 13.47
C GLY A 168 -39.66 -21.40 14.74
N ASP A 169 -38.99 -20.87 15.77
CA ASP A 169 -39.56 -20.68 17.11
C ASP A 169 -39.15 -19.38 17.80
N ASP A 170 -38.51 -18.45 17.07
CA ASP A 170 -38.01 -17.15 17.53
C ASP A 170 -37.10 -17.20 18.77
N ARG A 171 -36.49 -18.36 19.05
CA ARG A 171 -35.57 -18.52 20.17
C ARG A 171 -34.15 -18.12 19.79
N ILE A 172 -33.44 -17.51 20.74
CA ILE A 172 -32.00 -17.25 20.60
C ILE A 172 -31.26 -18.59 20.61
N VAL A 173 -30.49 -18.86 19.57
CA VAL A 173 -29.70 -20.10 19.38
C VAL A 173 -28.20 -19.87 19.53
N GLY A 174 -27.75 -18.63 19.60
CA GLY A 174 -26.35 -18.27 19.75
C GLY A 174 -26.13 -16.77 19.70
N ALA A 175 -24.86 -16.36 19.66
CA ALA A 175 -24.48 -14.97 19.44
C ALA A 175 -23.17 -14.88 18.65
N GLU A 176 -23.06 -13.87 17.78
CA GLU A 176 -21.82 -13.52 17.09
C GLU A 176 -21.05 -12.48 17.89
N ALA A 177 -19.76 -12.75 18.15
CA ALA A 177 -18.86 -11.82 18.80
C ALA A 177 -18.30 -10.83 17.76
N LEU A 178 -18.60 -9.55 17.95
CA LEU A 178 -18.25 -8.45 17.07
C LEU A 178 -17.21 -7.56 17.74
N LEU A 179 -16.00 -7.56 17.19
CA LEU A 179 -14.92 -6.71 17.68
C LEU A 179 -15.28 -5.22 17.57
N ARG A 180 -15.02 -4.49 18.64
CA ARG A 180 -15.12 -3.04 18.73
C ARG A 180 -13.86 -2.48 19.36
N TRP A 181 -13.50 -1.27 18.94
CA TRP A 181 -12.42 -0.52 19.53
C TRP A 181 -12.96 0.75 20.17
N GLN A 182 -12.84 0.86 21.48
CA GLN A 182 -13.15 2.05 22.24
C GLN A 182 -11.94 3.00 22.20
N HIS A 183 -11.86 3.82 21.16
CA HIS A 183 -10.80 4.80 21.01
C HIS A 183 -11.00 5.98 21.99
N PRO A 184 -9.94 6.49 22.63
CA PRO A 184 -10.04 7.64 23.54
C PRO A 184 -10.64 8.89 22.86
N ASP A 185 -10.11 9.27 21.69
CA ASP A 185 -10.55 10.49 21.00
C ASP A 185 -11.69 10.28 19.99
N HIS A 186 -11.76 9.13 19.32
CA HIS A 186 -12.73 8.85 18.26
C HIS A 186 -13.94 8.02 18.70
N GLY A 187 -14.01 7.63 19.98
CA GLY A 187 -15.11 6.83 20.52
C GLY A 187 -15.14 5.41 19.96
N LEU A 188 -16.35 4.85 19.79
CA LEU A 188 -16.52 3.45 19.39
C LEU A 188 -16.30 3.26 17.88
N ILE A 189 -15.21 2.59 17.51
CA ILE A 189 -14.82 2.28 16.13
C ILE A 189 -15.22 0.83 15.79
N SER A 190 -15.87 0.65 14.65
CA SER A 190 -16.21 -0.66 14.09
C SER A 190 -14.98 -1.37 13.51
N ALA A 191 -14.90 -2.69 13.68
CA ALA A 191 -13.86 -3.54 13.09
C ALA A 191 -13.66 -3.30 11.59
N ALA A 192 -14.74 -3.05 10.83
CA ALA A 192 -14.65 -2.79 9.39
C ALA A 192 -13.73 -1.61 9.02
N LYS A 193 -13.51 -0.65 9.93
CA LYS A 193 -12.63 0.51 9.69
C LYS A 193 -11.14 0.21 9.87
N PHE A 194 -10.78 -0.78 10.69
CA PHE A 194 -9.39 -1.06 11.03
C PHE A 194 -8.94 -2.49 10.72
N ILE A 195 -9.84 -3.41 10.34
CA ILE A 195 -9.47 -4.80 10.07
C ILE A 195 -8.46 -4.92 8.92
N ARG A 196 -8.66 -4.16 7.84
CA ARG A 196 -7.73 -4.10 6.71
C ARG A 196 -6.36 -3.58 7.13
N LEU A 197 -6.33 -2.56 8.00
CA LEU A 197 -5.08 -2.04 8.55
C LEU A 197 -4.36 -3.09 9.40
N ALA A 198 -5.11 -3.83 10.22
CA ALA A 198 -4.56 -4.90 11.04
C ALA A 198 -3.98 -6.04 10.19
N GLU A 199 -4.61 -6.38 9.07
CA GLU A 199 -4.10 -7.39 8.13
C GLU A 199 -2.81 -6.92 7.46
N GLU A 200 -2.80 -5.70 6.94
CA GLU A 200 -1.65 -5.12 6.23
C GLU A 200 -0.42 -4.93 7.14
N THR A 201 -0.64 -4.71 8.45
CA THR A 201 0.43 -4.46 9.44
C THR A 201 0.78 -5.71 10.28
N GLY A 202 0.07 -6.83 10.07
CA GLY A 202 0.25 -8.07 10.82
C GLY A 202 -0.38 -8.05 12.23
N LEU A 203 -0.98 -6.94 12.66
CA LEU A 203 -1.68 -6.83 13.94
C LEU A 203 -2.94 -7.71 14.02
N ILE A 204 -3.45 -8.21 12.89
CA ILE A 204 -4.60 -9.12 12.86
C ILE A 204 -4.35 -10.39 13.67
N LEU A 205 -3.11 -10.89 13.71
CA LEU A 205 -2.75 -12.11 14.42
C LEU A 205 -2.92 -11.95 15.94
N PRO A 206 -2.25 -10.99 16.62
CA PRO A 206 -2.45 -10.80 18.06
C PRO A 206 -3.87 -10.32 18.41
N ILE A 207 -4.52 -9.53 17.56
CA ILE A 207 -5.93 -9.15 17.76
C ILE A 207 -6.83 -10.39 17.72
N GLY A 208 -6.64 -11.27 16.74
CA GLY A 208 -7.41 -12.51 16.63
C GLY A 208 -7.23 -13.43 17.83
N GLU A 209 -5.99 -13.56 18.33
CA GLU A 209 -5.73 -14.32 19.56
C GLU A 209 -6.46 -13.72 20.77
N TRP A 210 -6.40 -12.39 20.93
CA TRP A 210 -7.12 -11.71 22.01
C TRP A 210 -8.64 -11.91 21.91
N VAL A 211 -9.22 -11.76 20.72
CA VAL A 211 -10.65 -11.96 20.46
C VAL A 211 -11.09 -13.36 20.84
N LEU A 212 -10.34 -14.39 20.43
CA LEU A 212 -10.67 -15.78 20.75
C LEU A 212 -10.64 -16.04 22.26
N ARG A 213 -9.60 -15.55 22.95
CA ARG A 213 -9.46 -15.71 24.40
C ARG A 213 -10.62 -15.03 25.14
N GLU A 214 -10.95 -13.80 24.77
CA GLU A 214 -12.00 -13.02 25.42
C GLU A 214 -13.41 -13.59 25.14
N ALA A 215 -13.68 -14.04 23.91
CA ALA A 215 -14.94 -14.68 23.57
C ALA A 215 -15.15 -15.96 24.38
N CYS A 216 -14.13 -16.83 24.47
CA CYS A 216 -14.18 -18.03 25.30
C CYS A 216 -14.37 -17.70 26.79
N ARG A 217 -13.67 -16.68 27.30
CA ARG A 217 -13.77 -16.24 28.70
C ARG A 217 -15.19 -15.79 29.06
N GLN A 218 -15.90 -15.12 28.15
CA GLN A 218 -17.26 -14.63 28.39
C GLN A 218 -18.34 -15.71 28.14
N ALA A 219 -18.05 -16.70 27.29
CA ALA A 219 -18.94 -17.81 27.01
C ALA A 219 -18.85 -18.97 28.03
N SER A 220 -17.80 -18.98 28.85
CA SER A 220 -17.59 -19.95 29.95
C SER A 220 -18.27 -19.48 31.22
#